data_AF-A0A3B1CIQ4-F1
#
_entry.id   AF-A0A3B1CIQ4-F1
#
_cell.length_a   1.000
_cell.length_b   1.000
_cell.length_c   1.000
_cell.angle_alpha   90.00
_cell.angle_beta   90.00
_cell.angle_gamma   90.00
#
_symmetry.space_group_name_H-M   'P 1'
#
loop_
_entity.id
_entity.type
_entity.pdbx_description
1 polymer ?
#
loop_
_entity_poly.entity_id
_entity_poly.type
_entity_poly.pdbx_seq_one_letter_code
_entity_poly.pdbx_strand_id
1 'polypeptide(L)'
;NGGSVPGIDLDTTTGAFTVTGSGSGDCKNNAGQCSGGSISNMSGGGDGVDGILLNNANNVNLNFMLINNNTRNGIFATNVNGFAFNQLRITNSGDQVSPDEAGILMIDAIGSASAGSNPTSITNTLVSNSYENDVIIRNNSGTLTDLVVTGSDFTNNGASTVAGSQFLLDVGGTANVTATMSNNTIIGNTVAGQRTAFGIVGDAADTSQLTLNVSSSNFTNNNVALEASVSHGASLSFSFLNNTITGSRSNAINIFANASHTSLITGTIEGNSVGTNGVLNSGSLLGSGIRARNEGSGTLTLLINNNFIREVGNGGSGFEGISINNSVNPGTLNATITNNTLDQIRDDRGILTQMIVNGTTCANISGNTLTNIGGSDDIFVRRTNGTFNLTQLSVANLGTVNNGATATSFGTINFNSGACATP
;
A
#
# COMPACT_ATOMS: atom_id res chain seq x y z
N ASN A 1 4.54 -23.88 23.42
CA ASN A 1 4.55 -23.84 24.89
C ASN A 1 4.22 -22.44 25.35
N GLY A 2 3.26 -22.29 26.27
CA GLY A 2 2.94 -21.00 26.88
C GLY A 2 3.92 -20.62 27.99
N GLY A 3 3.86 -19.36 28.44
CA GLY A 3 4.78 -18.81 29.44
C GLY A 3 4.59 -17.31 29.62
N SER A 4 5.16 -16.76 30.69
CA SER A 4 5.12 -15.32 31.00
C SER A 4 6.33 -14.55 30.48
N VAL A 5 7.11 -15.16 29.60
CA VAL A 5 8.29 -14.58 28.95
C VAL A 5 8.31 -15.01 27.47
N PRO A 6 9.00 -14.27 26.58
CA PRO A 6 9.11 -14.65 25.18
C PRO A 6 9.71 -16.05 24.98
N GLY A 7 9.30 -16.72 23.92
CA GLY A 7 9.84 -18.04 23.56
C GLY A 7 11.25 -17.98 23.00
N ILE A 8 11.57 -16.87 22.33
CA ILE A 8 12.92 -16.49 21.95
C ILE A 8 13.10 -15.04 22.41
N ASP A 9 14.20 -14.79 23.12
CA ASP A 9 14.59 -13.47 23.60
C ASP A 9 16.06 -13.23 23.22
N LEU A 10 16.28 -12.36 22.24
CA LEU A 10 17.60 -11.96 21.77
C LEU A 10 17.83 -10.50 22.13
N ASP A 11 18.49 -10.25 23.26
CA ASP A 11 18.87 -8.92 23.70
C ASP A 11 20.38 -8.67 23.50
N THR A 12 20.72 -7.62 22.74
CA THR A 12 22.10 -7.22 22.43
C THR A 12 22.96 -8.31 21.77
N THR A 13 22.33 -9.16 20.94
CA THR A 13 23.02 -10.28 20.30
C THR A 13 23.97 -9.78 19.20
N THR A 14 25.26 -10.09 19.38
CA THR A 14 26.29 -9.93 18.35
C THR A 14 26.44 -11.23 17.56
N GLY A 15 26.62 -11.13 16.24
CA GLY A 15 26.72 -12.30 15.35
C GLY A 15 25.42 -12.59 14.58
N ALA A 16 25.14 -13.86 14.34
CA ALA A 16 23.93 -14.32 13.66
C ALA A 16 23.19 -15.34 14.51
N PHE A 17 21.86 -15.29 14.49
CA PHE A 17 21.01 -16.30 15.13
C PHE A 17 20.17 -16.98 14.04
N THR A 18 20.09 -18.30 14.05
CA THR A 18 19.32 -19.03 13.04
C THR A 18 18.49 -20.14 13.67
N VAL A 19 17.19 -20.11 13.44
CA VAL A 19 16.30 -21.27 13.59
C VAL A 19 16.16 -21.92 12.22
N THR A 20 16.45 -23.21 12.17
CA THR A 20 16.30 -24.02 10.96
C THR A 20 15.10 -24.94 11.08
N GLY A 21 14.50 -25.30 9.96
CA GLY A 21 13.56 -26.42 9.85
C GLY A 21 14.14 -27.53 8.97
N SER A 22 13.35 -28.57 8.72
CA SER A 22 13.72 -29.67 7.82
C SER A 22 13.86 -29.26 6.36
N GLY A 23 13.47 -28.03 5.99
CA GLY A 23 13.60 -27.50 4.63
C GLY A 23 12.55 -27.99 3.63
N SER A 24 11.71 -28.96 4.01
CA SER A 24 10.80 -29.68 3.09
C SER A 24 9.31 -29.49 3.38
N GLY A 25 8.95 -28.64 4.35
CA GLY A 25 7.55 -28.45 4.79
C GLY A 25 6.94 -27.14 4.32
N ASP A 26 5.65 -27.13 4.04
CA ASP A 26 4.83 -25.95 3.76
C ASP A 26 4.25 -25.38 5.07
N CYS A 27 5.13 -24.84 5.93
CA CYS A 27 4.71 -24.32 7.24
C CYS A 27 3.70 -23.16 7.11
N LYS A 28 3.86 -22.30 6.08
CA LYS A 28 2.93 -21.21 5.76
C LYS A 28 1.48 -21.70 5.74
N ASN A 29 1.20 -22.74 4.96
CA ASN A 29 -0.15 -23.24 4.77
C ASN A 29 -0.55 -24.34 5.75
N ASN A 30 0.41 -25.03 6.37
CA ASN A 30 0.15 -26.15 7.27
C ASN A 30 0.99 -26.08 8.55
N ALA A 31 0.34 -25.75 9.67
CA ALA A 31 0.97 -25.67 10.99
C ALA A 31 1.70 -26.97 11.40
N GLY A 32 1.23 -28.14 10.95
CA GLY A 32 1.87 -29.43 11.21
C GLY A 32 3.20 -29.63 10.47
N GLN A 33 3.54 -28.75 9.54
CA GLN A 33 4.79 -28.79 8.76
C GLN A 33 5.81 -27.72 9.21
N CYS A 34 5.53 -27.03 10.32
CA CYS A 34 6.43 -26.08 10.95
C CYS A 34 7.52 -26.79 11.76
N SER A 35 8.52 -27.30 11.04
CA SER A 35 9.63 -28.09 11.59
C SER A 35 10.69 -27.30 12.35
N GLY A 36 10.67 -25.96 12.27
CA GLY A 36 11.51 -25.06 13.07
C GLY A 36 11.01 -24.88 14.51
N GLY A 37 9.87 -25.49 14.86
CA GLY A 37 9.29 -25.46 16.20
C GLY A 37 8.08 -24.55 16.33
N SER A 38 7.51 -24.52 17.53
CA SER A 38 6.30 -23.76 17.84
C SER A 38 6.45 -22.90 19.09
N ILE A 39 6.15 -21.62 18.98
CA ILE A 39 5.98 -20.65 20.08
C ILE A 39 4.50 -20.32 20.15
N SER A 40 3.88 -20.50 21.31
CA SER A 40 2.42 -20.48 21.39
C SER A 40 1.90 -20.07 22.76
N ASN A 41 0.84 -19.27 22.84
CA ASN A 41 0.17 -18.94 24.11
C ASN A 41 1.11 -18.26 25.12
N MET A 42 2.00 -17.37 24.66
CA MET A 42 2.75 -16.50 25.58
C MET A 42 1.79 -15.48 26.18
N SER A 43 1.74 -15.42 27.51
CA SER A 43 0.76 -14.62 28.26
C SER A 43 1.36 -14.16 29.58
N GLY A 44 1.14 -12.91 29.95
CA GLY A 44 1.62 -12.32 31.20
C GLY A 44 0.72 -11.15 31.62
N GLY A 45 0.93 -10.63 32.83
CA GLY A 45 0.23 -9.42 33.29
C GLY A 45 0.78 -8.15 32.61
N GLY A 46 0.01 -7.07 32.64
CA GLY A 46 0.39 -5.80 32.00
C GLY A 46 0.11 -5.84 30.50
N ASP A 47 1.05 -5.32 29.71
CA ASP A 47 0.95 -5.15 28.24
C ASP A 47 1.16 -6.48 27.47
N GLY A 48 0.88 -7.63 28.07
CA GLY A 48 1.07 -8.94 27.43
C GLY A 48 2.53 -9.37 27.23
N VAL A 49 2.73 -10.45 26.46
CA VAL A 49 4.05 -11.05 26.20
C VAL A 49 4.22 -11.35 24.72
N ASP A 50 5.32 -10.87 24.13
CA ASP A 50 5.68 -11.14 22.74
C ASP A 50 6.07 -12.62 22.55
N GLY A 51 5.73 -13.21 21.41
CA GLY A 51 6.19 -14.56 21.07
C GLY A 51 7.70 -14.63 20.93
N ILE A 52 8.26 -13.69 20.16
CA ILE A 52 9.70 -13.51 19.94
C ILE A 52 10.07 -12.04 20.19
N LEU A 53 11.10 -11.81 20.99
CA LEU A 53 11.68 -10.51 21.27
C LEU A 53 13.08 -10.40 20.64
N LEU A 54 13.30 -9.39 19.80
CA LEU A 54 14.57 -9.10 19.14
C LEU A 54 15.02 -7.67 19.44
N ASN A 55 15.90 -7.46 20.42
CA ASN A 55 16.37 -6.12 20.79
C ASN A 55 17.86 -5.97 20.49
N ASN A 56 18.21 -5.02 19.60
CA ASN A 56 19.59 -4.80 19.15
C ASN A 56 20.26 -6.09 18.62
N ALA A 57 19.49 -6.93 17.92
CA ALA A 57 19.97 -8.18 17.35
C ALA A 57 20.49 -8.00 15.92
N ASN A 58 21.43 -8.84 15.52
CA ASN A 58 22.00 -8.83 14.17
C ASN A 58 21.71 -10.17 13.48
N ASN A 59 21.46 -10.12 12.16
CA ASN A 59 21.38 -11.29 11.28
C ASN A 59 20.51 -12.43 11.84
N VAL A 60 19.25 -12.10 12.13
CA VAL A 60 18.28 -13.06 12.68
C VAL A 60 17.57 -13.78 11.54
N ASN A 61 17.75 -15.10 11.45
CA ASN A 61 17.10 -15.93 10.43
C ASN A 61 16.14 -16.94 11.09
N LEU A 62 14.84 -16.80 10.84
CA LEU A 62 13.81 -17.67 11.40
C LEU A 62 13.14 -18.45 10.27
N ASN A 63 13.18 -19.78 10.35
CA ASN A 63 12.63 -20.65 9.31
C ASN A 63 11.65 -21.69 9.86
N PHE A 64 10.55 -21.93 9.14
CA PHE A 64 9.60 -23.02 9.40
C PHE A 64 9.00 -23.01 10.82
N MET A 65 8.78 -21.83 11.41
CA MET A 65 8.24 -21.74 12.77
C MET A 65 6.74 -21.44 12.77
N LEU A 66 6.03 -22.05 13.71
CA LEU A 66 4.69 -21.66 14.11
C LEU A 66 4.78 -20.69 15.29
N ILE A 67 4.17 -19.51 15.17
CA ILE A 67 4.07 -18.51 16.23
C ILE A 67 2.60 -18.16 16.38
N ASN A 68 1.95 -18.50 17.51
CA ASN A 68 0.50 -18.28 17.61
C ASN A 68 -0.04 -17.93 19.00
N ASN A 69 -1.18 -17.22 19.02
CA ASN A 69 -1.95 -16.94 20.24
C ASN A 69 -1.12 -16.26 21.35
N ASN A 70 -0.18 -15.38 21.00
CA ASN A 70 0.56 -14.61 22.02
C ASN A 70 -0.27 -13.38 22.38
N THR A 71 -0.33 -13.02 23.67
CA THR A 71 -1.13 -11.89 24.14
C THR A 71 -0.56 -10.54 23.71
N ARG A 72 0.69 -10.50 23.21
CA ARG A 72 1.28 -9.35 22.53
C ARG A 72 1.72 -9.72 21.11
N ASN A 73 2.79 -9.12 20.59
CA ASN A 73 3.18 -9.33 19.19
C ASN A 73 3.60 -10.79 18.94
N GLY A 74 3.46 -11.26 17.71
CA GLY A 74 4.06 -12.54 17.31
C GLY A 74 5.59 -12.42 17.35
N ILE A 75 6.11 -11.37 16.71
CA ILE A 75 7.51 -10.95 16.74
C ILE A 75 7.54 -9.45 17.03
N PHE A 76 8.23 -9.07 18.09
CA PHE A 76 8.59 -7.68 18.37
C PHE A 76 10.09 -7.49 18.20
N ALA A 77 10.47 -6.46 17.47
CA ALA A 77 11.86 -6.15 17.20
C ALA A 77 12.17 -4.65 17.31
N THR A 78 13.30 -4.33 17.91
CA THR A 78 13.83 -2.96 18.03
C THR A 78 15.30 -2.95 17.64
N ASN A 79 15.71 -2.02 16.75
CA ASN A 79 17.09 -1.84 16.31
C ASN A 79 17.74 -3.12 15.73
N VAL A 80 16.98 -3.93 15.00
CA VAL A 80 17.52 -5.13 14.35
C VAL A 80 18.28 -4.76 13.08
N ASN A 81 19.46 -5.33 12.89
CA ASN A 81 20.27 -5.17 11.68
C ASN A 81 20.36 -6.49 10.90
N GLY A 82 19.54 -6.61 9.86
CA GLY A 82 19.38 -7.83 9.07
C GLY A 82 18.45 -8.85 9.73
N PHE A 83 17.43 -9.26 8.98
CA PHE A 83 16.54 -10.34 9.36
C PHE A 83 16.03 -11.09 8.13
N ALA A 84 15.83 -12.40 8.26
CA ALA A 84 15.24 -13.24 7.22
C ALA A 84 14.17 -14.12 7.85
N PHE A 85 12.91 -13.85 7.51
CA PHE A 85 11.77 -14.66 7.93
C PHE A 85 11.29 -15.47 6.74
N ASN A 86 11.34 -16.80 6.84
CA ASN A 86 10.97 -17.67 5.74
C ASN A 86 10.12 -18.83 6.21
N GLN A 87 9.04 -19.14 5.49
CA GLN A 87 8.14 -20.23 5.85
C GLN A 87 7.62 -20.09 7.29
N LEU A 88 7.34 -18.87 7.75
CA LEU A 88 6.74 -18.68 9.07
C LEU A 88 5.21 -18.75 8.97
N ARG A 89 4.59 -19.20 10.06
CA ARG A 89 3.14 -19.10 10.26
C ARG A 89 2.88 -18.37 11.57
N ILE A 90 2.47 -17.11 11.46
CA ILE A 90 2.21 -16.21 12.58
C ILE A 90 0.71 -15.92 12.62
N THR A 91 0.02 -16.35 13.68
CA THR A 91 -1.45 -16.23 13.72
C THR A 91 -1.98 -15.81 15.08
N ASN A 92 -3.04 -14.99 15.10
CA ASN A 92 -3.75 -14.62 16.32
C ASN A 92 -2.82 -14.05 17.40
N SER A 93 -1.92 -13.13 17.03
CA SER A 93 -1.08 -12.44 18.01
C SER A 93 -1.64 -11.05 18.30
N GLY A 94 -1.53 -10.63 19.55
CA GLY A 94 -2.15 -9.44 20.10
C GLY A 94 -3.56 -9.70 20.60
N ASP A 95 -3.92 -9.08 21.71
CA ASP A 95 -5.26 -9.11 22.31
C ASP A 95 -5.69 -7.79 22.99
N GLN A 96 -4.88 -6.72 22.90
CA GLN A 96 -5.13 -5.46 23.58
C GLN A 96 -5.08 -4.25 22.63
N VAL A 97 -5.77 -3.18 23.05
CA VAL A 97 -5.90 -1.92 22.28
C VAL A 97 -4.69 -0.99 22.47
N SER A 98 -3.86 -1.25 23.47
CA SER A 98 -2.66 -0.44 23.73
C SER A 98 -1.67 -1.23 24.58
N PRO A 99 -0.36 -1.16 24.28
CA PRO A 99 0.28 -0.48 23.14
C PRO A 99 -0.09 -1.10 21.78
N ASP A 100 0.23 -0.44 20.66
CA ASP A 100 -0.04 -0.97 19.30
C ASP A 100 0.48 -2.42 19.15
N GLU A 101 -0.31 -3.28 18.52
CA GLU A 101 0.04 -4.71 18.38
C GLU A 101 0.01 -5.20 16.94
N ALA A 102 0.94 -6.10 16.64
CA ALA A 102 1.00 -6.74 15.35
C ALA A 102 1.43 -8.21 15.40
N GLY A 103 1.24 -8.89 14.27
CA GLY A 103 1.87 -10.21 14.07
C GLY A 103 3.38 -10.05 14.06
N ILE A 104 3.86 -9.04 13.34
CA ILE A 104 5.25 -8.59 13.33
C ILE A 104 5.27 -7.07 13.53
N LEU A 105 5.93 -6.60 14.58
CA LEU A 105 6.22 -5.18 14.81
C LEU A 105 7.73 -4.98 14.87
N MET A 106 8.26 -4.23 13.90
CA MET A 106 9.67 -3.86 13.83
C MET A 106 9.80 -2.34 14.02
N ILE A 107 10.72 -1.91 14.89
CA ILE A 107 11.04 -0.50 15.13
C ILE A 107 12.52 -0.29 14.83
N ASP A 108 12.81 0.70 13.98
CA ASP A 108 14.15 1.10 13.55
C ASP A 108 14.98 -0.07 13.01
N ALA A 109 14.34 -0.93 12.21
CA ALA A 109 15.03 -2.04 11.56
C ALA A 109 15.92 -1.52 10.42
N ILE A 110 17.18 -1.92 10.41
CA ILE A 110 18.15 -1.58 9.35
C ILE A 110 18.62 -2.84 8.64
N GLY A 111 19.22 -2.67 7.47
CA GLY A 111 19.73 -3.81 6.72
C GLY A 111 20.28 -3.43 5.36
N SER A 112 20.98 -4.38 4.77
CA SER A 112 21.50 -4.31 3.41
C SER A 112 20.55 -4.98 2.42
N ALA A 113 20.82 -4.80 1.13
CA ALA A 113 20.12 -5.55 0.09
C ALA A 113 20.30 -7.08 0.21
N SER A 114 19.51 -7.85 -0.55
CA SER A 114 19.48 -9.32 -0.50
C SER A 114 20.87 -9.99 -0.62
N ALA A 115 21.78 -9.41 -1.41
CA ALA A 115 23.16 -9.92 -1.58
C ALA A 115 24.19 -9.28 -0.62
N GLY A 116 23.74 -8.42 0.30
CA GLY A 116 24.59 -7.73 1.26
C GLY A 116 24.87 -8.54 2.53
N SER A 117 25.57 -7.93 3.49
CA SER A 117 26.02 -8.60 4.72
C SER A 117 24.91 -8.87 5.72
N ASN A 118 23.86 -8.06 5.74
CA ASN A 118 22.74 -8.14 6.67
C ASN A 118 21.40 -8.01 5.90
N PRO A 119 21.03 -9.02 5.09
CA PRO A 119 19.84 -8.94 4.23
C PRO A 119 18.55 -8.85 5.05
N THR A 120 17.52 -8.23 4.46
CA THR A 120 16.20 -8.06 5.08
C THR A 120 15.09 -8.65 4.23
N SER A 121 14.36 -9.65 4.74
CA SER A 121 13.31 -10.32 3.98
C SER A 121 12.21 -10.98 4.81
N ILE A 122 11.01 -11.01 4.23
CA ILE A 122 9.85 -11.80 4.68
C ILE A 122 9.37 -12.60 3.46
N THR A 123 9.60 -13.91 3.48
CA THR A 123 9.34 -14.77 2.33
C THR A 123 8.48 -15.96 2.70
N ASN A 124 7.56 -16.33 1.82
CA ASN A 124 6.69 -17.49 1.97
C ASN A 124 6.07 -17.59 3.38
N THR A 125 5.65 -16.46 3.95
CA THR A 125 5.21 -16.37 5.34
C THR A 125 3.73 -16.06 5.37
N LEU A 126 3.00 -16.65 6.32
CA LEU A 126 1.64 -16.23 6.65
C LEU A 126 1.70 -15.40 7.93
N VAL A 127 1.16 -14.19 7.88
CA VAL A 127 0.77 -13.44 9.07
C VAL A 127 -0.72 -13.21 9.00
N SER A 128 -1.46 -13.58 10.04
CA SER A 128 -2.91 -13.44 9.98
C SER A 128 -3.59 -13.24 11.32
N ASN A 129 -4.70 -12.50 11.27
CA ASN A 129 -5.62 -12.28 12.38
C ASN A 129 -4.92 -11.71 13.60
N SER A 130 -3.95 -10.83 13.39
CA SER A 130 -3.42 -10.03 14.47
C SER A 130 -4.46 -9.01 14.95
N TYR A 131 -4.37 -8.59 16.21
CA TYR A 131 -5.41 -7.73 16.79
C TYR A 131 -5.54 -6.38 16.08
N GLU A 132 -4.45 -5.68 15.79
CA GLU A 132 -4.52 -4.41 15.05
C GLU A 132 -3.96 -4.55 13.64
N ASN A 133 -2.67 -4.86 13.50
CA ASN A 133 -2.00 -4.92 12.20
C ASN A 133 -1.36 -6.29 12.00
N ASP A 134 -1.28 -6.80 10.77
CA ASP A 134 -0.51 -8.04 10.57
C ASP A 134 1.00 -7.73 10.63
N VAL A 135 1.48 -6.74 9.88
CA VAL A 135 2.88 -6.30 9.91
C VAL A 135 2.99 -4.77 10.01
N ILE A 136 3.85 -4.31 10.91
CA ILE A 136 4.29 -2.92 11.02
C ILE A 136 5.82 -2.89 10.98
N ILE A 137 6.38 -2.06 10.11
CA ILE A 137 7.79 -1.68 10.14
C ILE A 137 7.85 -0.17 10.26
N ARG A 138 8.28 0.30 11.42
CA ARG A 138 8.37 1.70 11.77
C ARG A 138 9.82 2.14 11.87
N ASN A 139 10.25 3.05 11.00
CA ASN A 139 11.63 3.54 10.99
C ASN A 139 11.63 5.05 11.12
N ASN A 140 12.25 5.56 12.18
CA ASN A 140 12.46 7.00 12.39
C ASN A 140 13.92 7.42 12.07
N SER A 141 14.82 6.45 11.97
CA SER A 141 16.21 6.66 11.54
C SER A 141 16.79 5.45 10.83
N GLY A 142 18.06 5.56 10.40
CA GLY A 142 18.80 4.45 9.79
C GLY A 142 18.45 4.19 8.32
N THR A 143 18.96 3.08 7.79
CA THR A 143 18.73 2.68 6.40
C THR A 143 18.32 1.22 6.32
N LEU A 144 17.14 1.00 5.76
CA LEU A 144 16.64 -0.31 5.34
C LEU A 144 16.78 -0.37 3.81
N THR A 145 17.93 -0.87 3.36
CA THR A 145 18.38 -0.70 1.97
C THR A 145 17.45 -1.39 0.96
N ASP A 146 16.91 -2.55 1.30
CA ASP A 146 15.92 -3.28 0.48
C ASP A 146 15.26 -4.36 1.34
N LEU A 147 14.03 -4.09 1.77
CA LEU A 147 13.16 -5.10 2.37
C LEU A 147 12.47 -5.89 1.26
N VAL A 148 12.80 -7.18 1.15
CA VAL A 148 12.14 -8.07 0.18
C VAL A 148 10.97 -8.81 0.84
N VAL A 149 9.75 -8.60 0.35
CA VAL A 149 8.55 -9.32 0.79
C VAL A 149 7.96 -10.11 -0.36
N THR A 150 8.07 -11.43 -0.36
CA THR A 150 7.56 -12.22 -1.49
C THR A 150 6.92 -13.55 -1.13
N GLY A 151 5.92 -13.96 -1.91
CA GLY A 151 5.23 -15.23 -1.72
C GLY A 151 4.47 -15.31 -0.38
N SER A 152 4.23 -14.17 0.28
CA SER A 152 3.69 -14.12 1.64
C SER A 152 2.19 -13.77 1.62
N ASP A 153 1.48 -14.19 2.66
CA ASP A 153 0.07 -13.92 2.86
C ASP A 153 -0.14 -13.08 4.11
N PHE A 154 -0.89 -12.00 3.99
CA PHE A 154 -1.24 -11.09 5.09
C PHE A 154 -2.76 -10.97 5.14
N THR A 155 -3.39 -11.65 6.11
CA THR A 155 -4.84 -11.90 6.08
C THR A 155 -5.54 -11.61 7.39
N ASN A 156 -6.66 -10.89 7.32
CA ASN A 156 -7.49 -10.59 8.49
C ASN A 156 -8.93 -10.99 8.16
N ASN A 157 -9.42 -12.01 8.86
CA ASN A 157 -10.75 -12.56 8.65
C ASN A 157 -11.86 -11.86 9.48
N GLY A 158 -11.55 -10.74 10.12
CA GLY A 158 -12.48 -10.03 11.00
C GLY A 158 -12.57 -10.58 12.42
N ALA A 159 -11.60 -11.40 12.85
CA ALA A 159 -11.45 -11.78 14.25
C ALA A 159 -11.29 -10.55 15.16
N SER A 160 -10.70 -9.47 14.64
CA SER A 160 -10.59 -8.18 15.33
C SER A 160 -11.63 -7.17 14.84
N THR A 161 -12.16 -6.38 15.78
CA THR A 161 -13.01 -5.22 15.50
C THR A 161 -12.23 -3.94 15.23
N VAL A 162 -10.91 -3.95 15.40
CA VAL A 162 -10.00 -2.79 15.32
C VAL A 162 -9.14 -2.80 14.04
N ALA A 163 -9.09 -3.92 13.32
CA ALA A 163 -8.35 -4.18 12.08
C ALA A 163 -7.79 -2.94 11.35
N GLY A 164 -6.49 -2.71 11.54
CA GLY A 164 -5.65 -1.67 10.94
C GLY A 164 -5.18 -2.03 9.53
N SER A 165 -3.87 -2.19 9.34
CA SER A 165 -3.23 -2.51 8.06
C SER A 165 -2.70 -3.94 8.03
N GLN A 166 -2.77 -4.58 6.86
CA GLN A 166 -2.14 -5.87 6.64
C GLN A 166 -0.62 -5.73 6.55
N PHE A 167 -0.15 -4.64 5.95
CA PHE A 167 1.27 -4.31 5.96
C PHE A 167 1.44 -2.79 5.99
N LEU A 168 2.08 -2.27 7.03
CA LEU A 168 2.39 -0.85 7.19
C LEU A 168 3.90 -0.62 7.22
N LEU A 169 4.37 0.24 6.31
CA LEU A 169 5.66 0.91 6.40
C LEU A 169 5.42 2.34 6.89
N ASP A 170 5.87 2.64 8.11
CA ASP A 170 5.72 3.94 8.77
C ASP A 170 7.11 4.58 8.90
N VAL A 171 7.44 5.51 7.99
CA VAL A 171 8.82 5.99 7.78
C VAL A 171 8.94 7.47 8.11
N GLY A 172 9.47 7.79 9.29
CA GLY A 172 9.62 9.16 9.80
C GLY A 172 11.07 9.63 9.96
N GLY A 173 11.22 10.81 10.57
CA GLY A 173 12.51 11.38 10.94
C GLY A 173 13.46 11.54 9.76
N THR A 174 14.57 10.80 9.80
CA THR A 174 15.63 10.80 8.77
C THR A 174 15.84 9.43 8.13
N ALA A 175 14.91 8.49 8.35
CA ALA A 175 15.02 7.14 7.83
C ALA A 175 15.06 7.11 6.29
N ASN A 176 15.80 6.14 5.74
CA ASN A 176 15.80 5.82 4.32
C ASN A 176 15.41 4.36 4.12
N VAL A 177 14.24 4.11 3.56
CA VAL A 177 13.65 2.77 3.44
C VAL A 177 13.32 2.49 1.99
N THR A 178 13.79 1.35 1.48
CA THR A 178 13.31 0.77 0.23
C THR A 178 12.67 -0.58 0.53
N ALA A 179 11.49 -0.82 -0.03
CA ALA A 179 10.78 -2.09 0.08
C ALA A 179 10.31 -2.58 -1.29
N THR A 180 10.56 -3.85 -1.55
CA THR A 180 10.18 -4.55 -2.78
C THR A 180 9.26 -5.72 -2.42
N MET A 181 7.99 -5.60 -2.76
CA MET A 181 6.94 -6.55 -2.42
C MET A 181 6.38 -7.19 -3.69
N SER A 182 6.41 -8.52 -3.79
CA SER A 182 5.88 -9.20 -4.97
C SER A 182 5.25 -10.56 -4.70
N ASN A 183 4.27 -10.95 -5.53
CA ASN A 183 3.63 -12.27 -5.44
C ASN A 183 3.03 -12.54 -4.05
N ASN A 184 2.46 -11.51 -3.41
CA ASN A 184 1.83 -11.64 -2.10
C ASN A 184 0.31 -11.76 -2.23
N THR A 185 -0.33 -12.36 -1.22
CA THR A 185 -1.79 -12.38 -1.08
C THR A 185 -2.21 -11.54 0.11
N ILE A 186 -2.93 -10.46 -0.14
CA ILE A 186 -3.38 -9.49 0.86
C ILE A 186 -4.89 -9.58 0.98
N ILE A 187 -5.39 -10.06 2.10
CA ILE A 187 -6.83 -10.29 2.30
C ILE A 187 -7.29 -9.46 3.49
N GLY A 188 -8.11 -8.45 3.21
CA GLY A 188 -8.81 -7.71 4.25
C GLY A 188 -10.06 -8.45 4.73
N ASN A 189 -10.85 -7.75 5.54
CA ASN A 189 -12.01 -8.34 6.19
C ASN A 189 -13.24 -8.35 5.26
N THR A 190 -13.98 -9.45 5.23
CA THR A 190 -15.20 -9.61 4.43
C THR A 190 -16.50 -9.41 5.24
N VAL A 191 -16.40 -9.16 6.55
CA VAL A 191 -17.55 -9.09 7.45
C VAL A 191 -18.25 -7.73 7.29
N ALA A 192 -19.50 -7.79 6.85
CA ALA A 192 -20.36 -6.61 6.72
C ALA A 192 -20.48 -5.85 8.05
N GLY A 193 -20.26 -4.53 8.02
CA GLY A 193 -20.35 -3.66 9.19
C GLY A 193 -19.06 -3.54 10.01
N GLN A 194 -18.00 -4.30 9.69
CA GLN A 194 -16.68 -4.15 10.30
C GLN A 194 -15.76 -3.28 9.43
N ARG A 195 -14.76 -2.64 10.06
CA ARG A 195 -13.71 -1.93 9.32
C ARG A 195 -12.91 -2.95 8.53
N THR A 196 -12.78 -2.74 7.23
CA THR A 196 -11.89 -3.52 6.37
C THR A 196 -10.47 -3.03 6.59
N ALA A 197 -9.49 -3.93 6.78
CA ALA A 197 -8.10 -3.54 6.92
C ALA A 197 -7.58 -2.86 5.64
N PHE A 198 -6.65 -1.90 5.77
CA PHE A 198 -5.85 -1.43 4.63
C PHE A 198 -4.93 -2.57 4.18
N GLY A 199 -4.62 -2.65 2.88
CA GLY A 199 -3.72 -3.65 2.34
C GLY A 199 -2.27 -3.32 2.67
N ILE A 200 -1.51 -2.86 1.67
CA ILE A 200 -0.14 -2.38 1.85
C ILE A 200 -0.14 -0.85 1.88
N VAL A 201 0.42 -0.28 2.94
CA VAL A 201 0.52 1.17 3.17
C VAL A 201 2.00 1.54 3.29
N GLY A 202 2.43 2.52 2.51
CA GLY A 202 3.69 3.23 2.72
C GLY A 202 3.42 4.68 3.09
N ASP A 203 3.81 5.07 4.30
CA ASP A 203 3.68 6.42 4.81
C ASP A 203 5.05 7.02 5.12
N ALA A 204 5.30 8.22 4.62
CA ALA A 204 6.58 8.93 4.76
C ALA A 204 6.39 10.32 5.38
N ALA A 205 7.16 10.64 6.42
CA ALA A 205 7.06 11.90 7.16
C ALA A 205 8.42 12.53 7.50
N ASP A 206 8.37 13.78 7.97
CA ASP A 206 9.53 14.61 8.33
C ASP A 206 10.49 14.86 7.17
N THR A 207 11.67 14.24 7.17
CA THR A 207 12.70 14.35 6.13
C THR A 207 13.12 12.98 5.61
N SER A 208 12.28 11.97 5.83
CA SER A 208 12.55 10.60 5.46
C SER A 208 12.48 10.38 3.95
N GLN A 209 12.95 9.21 3.51
CA GLN A 209 12.86 8.78 2.12
C GLN A 209 12.28 7.37 2.08
N LEU A 210 11.19 7.20 1.32
CA LEU A 210 10.55 5.91 1.11
C LEU A 210 10.52 5.58 -0.39
N THR A 211 11.03 4.40 -0.75
CA THR A 211 10.79 3.76 -2.04
C THR A 211 9.94 2.50 -1.85
N LEU A 212 8.72 2.48 -2.37
CA LEU A 212 7.78 1.36 -2.23
C LEU A 212 7.44 0.75 -3.60
N ASN A 213 7.90 -0.47 -3.85
CA ASN A 213 7.59 -1.22 -5.06
C ASN A 213 6.67 -2.40 -4.72
N VAL A 214 5.47 -2.43 -5.29
CA VAL A 214 4.52 -3.54 -5.10
C VAL A 214 4.09 -4.08 -6.46
N SER A 215 4.32 -5.37 -6.69
CA SER A 215 3.99 -5.97 -7.97
C SER A 215 3.40 -7.38 -7.90
N SER A 216 2.65 -7.76 -8.94
CA SER A 216 2.14 -9.12 -9.14
C SER A 216 1.45 -9.72 -7.91
N SER A 217 0.82 -8.88 -7.08
CA SER A 217 0.20 -9.28 -5.82
C SER A 217 -1.32 -9.25 -5.95
N ASN A 218 -1.99 -10.06 -5.14
CA ASN A 218 -3.45 -10.18 -5.11
C ASN A 218 -3.99 -9.48 -3.86
N PHE A 219 -4.97 -8.61 -4.05
CA PHE A 219 -5.65 -7.88 -2.98
C PHE A 219 -7.13 -8.20 -3.02
N THR A 220 -7.71 -8.48 -1.85
CA THR A 220 -9.11 -8.86 -1.74
C THR A 220 -9.73 -8.28 -0.48
N ASN A 221 -10.83 -7.53 -0.64
CA ASN A 221 -11.65 -7.02 0.46
C ASN A 221 -10.91 -6.07 1.43
N ASN A 222 -9.99 -5.26 0.91
CA ASN A 222 -9.30 -4.22 1.69
C ASN A 222 -10.10 -2.91 1.75
N ASN A 223 -9.85 -2.04 2.73
CA ASN A 223 -10.39 -0.67 2.68
C ASN A 223 -9.79 0.08 1.49
N VAL A 224 -8.45 0.11 1.46
CA VAL A 224 -7.64 0.51 0.33
C VAL A 224 -6.62 -0.61 0.13
N ALA A 225 -6.45 -1.08 -1.10
CA ALA A 225 -5.54 -2.18 -1.37
C ALA A 225 -4.07 -1.70 -1.33
N LEU A 226 -3.80 -0.59 -2.00
CA LEU A 226 -2.47 0.02 -2.08
C LEU A 226 -2.55 1.50 -1.71
N GLU A 227 -1.75 1.91 -0.74
CA GLU A 227 -1.64 3.30 -0.31
C GLU A 227 -0.20 3.78 -0.27
N ALA A 228 0.02 4.98 -0.80
CA ALA A 228 1.27 5.71 -0.69
C ALA A 228 0.96 7.14 -0.23
N SER A 229 1.43 7.50 0.97
CA SER A 229 1.20 8.81 1.57
C SER A 229 2.49 9.49 2.01
N VAL A 230 2.47 10.82 2.01
CA VAL A 230 3.61 11.61 2.46
C VAL A 230 3.17 12.89 3.18
N SER A 231 4.02 13.36 4.09
CA SER A 231 3.85 14.63 4.80
C SER A 231 5.19 15.37 4.94
N HIS A 232 5.13 16.67 5.29
CA HIS A 232 6.31 17.50 5.56
C HIS A 232 7.34 17.54 4.40
N GLY A 233 8.62 17.31 4.70
CA GLY A 233 9.73 17.34 3.73
C GLY A 233 10.13 15.98 3.19
N ALA A 234 9.42 14.90 3.53
CA ALA A 234 9.78 13.54 3.15
C ALA A 234 9.61 13.29 1.65
N SER A 235 10.44 12.46 1.04
CA SER A 235 10.27 12.06 -0.37
C SER A 235 9.71 10.65 -0.50
N LEU A 236 8.89 10.45 -1.52
CA LEU A 236 8.24 9.17 -1.78
C LEU A 236 8.36 8.82 -3.26
N SER A 237 8.93 7.64 -3.54
CA SER A 237 8.90 7.00 -4.85
C SER A 237 8.10 5.70 -4.75
N PHE A 238 7.22 5.42 -5.70
CA PHE A 238 6.51 4.14 -5.70
C PHE A 238 6.25 3.55 -7.08
N SER A 239 6.13 2.23 -7.14
CA SER A 239 5.71 1.49 -8.34
C SER A 239 4.69 0.43 -7.97
N PHE A 240 3.47 0.57 -8.48
CA PHE A 240 2.37 -0.39 -8.30
C PHE A 240 2.09 -1.08 -9.63
N LEU A 241 2.60 -2.29 -9.81
CA LEU A 241 2.72 -2.94 -11.12
C LEU A 241 2.01 -4.30 -11.17
N ASN A 242 1.12 -4.50 -12.15
CA ASN A 242 0.53 -5.81 -12.44
C ASN A 242 -0.17 -6.48 -11.24
N ASN A 243 -0.77 -5.70 -10.34
CA ASN A 243 -1.52 -6.25 -9.21
C ASN A 243 -2.96 -6.56 -9.60
N THR A 244 -3.56 -7.56 -8.96
CA THR A 244 -5.00 -7.86 -9.07
C THR A 244 -5.69 -7.40 -7.80
N ILE A 245 -6.67 -6.52 -7.92
CA ILE A 245 -7.36 -5.90 -6.79
C ILE A 245 -8.86 -6.10 -6.93
N THR A 246 -9.49 -6.66 -5.91
CA THR A 246 -10.95 -6.86 -5.87
C THR A 246 -11.55 -6.56 -4.50
N GLY A 247 -12.80 -6.11 -4.48
CA GLY A 247 -13.58 -5.89 -3.27
C GLY A 247 -13.11 -4.70 -2.43
N SER A 248 -12.41 -3.71 -3.00
CA SER A 248 -11.99 -2.54 -2.23
C SER A 248 -13.20 -1.76 -1.71
N ARG A 249 -13.23 -1.45 -0.41
CA ARG A 249 -14.35 -0.70 0.19
C ARG A 249 -14.28 0.79 -0.15
N SER A 250 -13.13 1.42 0.05
CA SER A 250 -12.85 2.80 -0.38
C SER A 250 -12.12 2.73 -1.72
N ASN A 251 -11.04 3.47 -1.94
CA ASN A 251 -10.32 3.44 -3.22
C ASN A 251 -9.54 2.14 -3.40
N ALA A 252 -9.39 1.63 -4.62
CA ALA A 252 -8.53 0.47 -4.84
C ALA A 252 -7.05 0.85 -4.64
N ILE A 253 -6.62 1.95 -5.27
CA ILE A 253 -5.28 2.53 -5.13
C ILE A 253 -5.42 3.99 -4.68
N ASN A 254 -4.70 4.39 -3.63
CA ASN A 254 -4.74 5.74 -3.08
C ASN A 254 -3.33 6.35 -2.95
N ILE A 255 -3.14 7.52 -3.57
CA ILE A 255 -1.92 8.34 -3.42
C ILE A 255 -2.31 9.64 -2.73
N PHE A 256 -1.63 10.00 -1.64
CA PHE A 256 -2.00 11.15 -0.84
C PHE A 256 -0.79 11.98 -0.39
N ALA A 257 -0.65 13.19 -0.94
CA ALA A 257 0.23 14.20 -0.38
C ALA A 257 -0.56 15.02 0.65
N ASN A 258 -0.17 14.94 1.93
CA ASN A 258 -0.78 15.74 2.99
C ASN A 258 -0.58 17.24 2.74
N ALA A 259 -1.46 18.09 3.27
CA ALA A 259 -1.33 19.54 3.20
C ALA A 259 0.03 20.08 3.69
N SER A 260 0.71 19.40 4.62
CA SER A 260 2.06 19.78 5.07
C SER A 260 3.18 19.39 4.12
N HIS A 261 2.92 18.62 3.05
CA HIS A 261 3.93 18.14 2.11
C HIS A 261 4.53 19.26 1.25
N THR A 262 5.86 19.26 1.08
CA THR A 262 6.62 20.33 0.40
C THR A 262 7.66 19.83 -0.62
N SER A 263 7.85 18.52 -0.71
CA SER A 263 8.93 17.85 -1.46
C SER A 263 8.39 17.14 -2.71
N LEU A 264 9.01 16.04 -3.16
CA LEU A 264 8.63 15.30 -4.37
C LEU A 264 7.97 13.96 -4.03
N ILE A 265 6.87 13.68 -4.71
CA ILE A 265 6.30 12.35 -4.90
C ILE A 265 6.43 11.99 -6.37
N THR A 266 7.03 10.84 -6.66
CA THR A 266 7.05 10.26 -8.01
C THR A 266 6.49 8.85 -7.99
N GLY A 267 5.69 8.48 -8.98
CA GLY A 267 5.10 7.15 -8.95
C GLY A 267 4.53 6.63 -10.26
N THR A 268 4.61 5.31 -10.41
CA THR A 268 4.03 4.57 -11.53
C THR A 268 2.94 3.62 -11.06
N ILE A 269 1.77 3.67 -11.71
CA ILE A 269 0.65 2.75 -11.51
C ILE A 269 0.35 2.11 -12.86
N GLU A 270 0.79 0.86 -13.05
CA GLU A 270 0.75 0.24 -14.37
C GLU A 270 0.34 -1.23 -14.38
N GLY A 271 -0.46 -1.63 -15.37
CA GLY A 271 -0.81 -3.03 -15.59
C GLY A 271 -1.74 -3.63 -14.53
N ASN A 272 -2.28 -2.84 -13.60
CA ASN A 272 -3.13 -3.35 -12.53
C ASN A 272 -4.54 -3.69 -13.04
N SER A 273 -5.13 -4.76 -12.51
CA SER A 273 -6.53 -5.14 -12.75
C SER A 273 -7.35 -4.85 -11.50
N VAL A 274 -8.25 -3.87 -11.58
CA VAL A 274 -9.17 -3.46 -10.52
C VAL A 274 -10.59 -3.90 -10.88
N GLY A 275 -11.16 -4.77 -10.04
CA GLY A 275 -12.52 -5.30 -10.20
C GLY A 275 -12.64 -6.53 -11.10
N THR A 276 -13.79 -7.20 -10.97
CA THR A 276 -14.13 -8.48 -11.61
C THR A 276 -15.39 -8.30 -12.46
N ASN A 277 -15.31 -8.66 -13.74
CA ASN A 277 -16.41 -8.46 -14.68
C ASN A 277 -17.74 -9.04 -14.19
N GLY A 278 -18.80 -8.23 -14.18
CA GLY A 278 -20.13 -8.67 -13.77
C GLY A 278 -20.31 -8.84 -12.26
N VAL A 279 -19.30 -8.52 -11.45
CA VAL A 279 -19.41 -8.47 -9.99
C VAL A 279 -19.49 -7.00 -9.57
N LEU A 280 -20.72 -6.56 -9.29
CA LEU A 280 -21.03 -5.20 -8.83
C LEU A 280 -20.12 -4.79 -7.65
N ASN A 281 -19.57 -3.57 -7.69
CA ASN A 281 -18.71 -2.97 -6.66
C ASN A 281 -17.36 -3.64 -6.43
N SER A 282 -16.98 -4.60 -7.28
CA SER A 282 -15.75 -5.34 -7.06
C SER A 282 -14.49 -4.52 -7.34
N GLY A 283 -14.56 -3.41 -8.07
CA GLY A 283 -13.42 -2.50 -8.21
C GLY A 283 -13.27 -1.60 -7.00
N SER A 284 -14.36 -0.90 -6.67
CA SER A 284 -14.48 -0.08 -5.46
C SER A 284 -15.95 0.14 -5.12
N LEU A 285 -16.30 0.04 -3.83
CA LEU A 285 -17.66 0.28 -3.34
C LEU A 285 -17.96 1.77 -3.09
N LEU A 286 -17.08 2.48 -2.38
CA LEU A 286 -17.29 3.85 -1.87
C LEU A 286 -16.15 4.79 -2.26
N GLY A 287 -15.37 4.48 -3.29
CA GLY A 287 -14.24 5.29 -3.72
C GLY A 287 -13.94 5.13 -5.20
N SER A 288 -12.81 5.68 -5.62
CA SER A 288 -12.34 5.56 -7.00
C SER A 288 -11.62 4.24 -7.22
N GLY A 289 -11.49 3.82 -8.48
CA GLY A 289 -10.52 2.77 -8.82
C GLY A 289 -9.10 3.22 -8.44
N ILE A 290 -8.66 4.35 -8.99
CA ILE A 290 -7.39 4.99 -8.64
C ILE A 290 -7.66 6.43 -8.20
N ARG A 291 -7.13 6.82 -7.05
CA ARG A 291 -7.17 8.19 -6.56
C ARG A 291 -5.77 8.71 -6.30
N ALA A 292 -5.49 9.91 -6.79
CA ALA A 292 -4.32 10.67 -6.38
C ALA A 292 -4.72 12.09 -5.97
N ARG A 293 -4.27 12.52 -4.80
CA ARG A 293 -4.51 13.86 -4.30
C ARG A 293 -3.21 14.50 -3.84
N ASN A 294 -2.89 15.66 -4.38
CA ASN A 294 -1.87 16.56 -3.86
C ASN A 294 -2.56 17.64 -3.02
N GLU A 295 -2.40 17.59 -1.70
CA GLU A 295 -2.82 18.67 -0.81
C GLU A 295 -1.71 19.63 -0.38
N GLY A 296 -0.46 19.23 -0.61
CA GLY A 296 0.73 19.99 -0.25
C GLY A 296 1.15 21.01 -1.31
N SER A 297 2.17 21.80 -0.97
CA SER A 297 2.85 22.70 -1.91
C SER A 297 3.97 22.01 -2.72
N GLY A 298 4.24 20.74 -2.42
CA GLY A 298 5.19 19.90 -3.14
C GLY A 298 4.76 19.54 -4.56
N THR A 299 5.56 18.68 -5.19
CA THR A 299 5.32 18.16 -6.55
C THR A 299 4.88 16.71 -6.49
N LEU A 300 3.76 16.41 -7.15
CA LEU A 300 3.29 15.05 -7.41
C LEU A 300 3.41 14.75 -8.91
N THR A 301 4.22 13.77 -9.28
CA THR A 301 4.40 13.34 -10.68
C THR A 301 4.01 11.87 -10.83
N LEU A 302 3.07 11.58 -11.74
CA LEU A 302 2.45 10.26 -11.88
C LEU A 302 2.40 9.76 -13.32
N LEU A 303 2.67 8.47 -13.48
CA LEU A 303 2.30 7.68 -14.66
C LEU A 303 1.21 6.69 -14.27
N ILE A 304 0.07 6.74 -14.96
CA ILE A 304 -1.04 5.80 -14.83
C ILE A 304 -1.27 5.17 -16.20
N ASN A 305 -0.68 3.99 -16.43
CA ASN A 305 -0.61 3.37 -17.73
C ASN A 305 -1.19 1.96 -17.77
N ASN A 306 -1.92 1.60 -18.84
CA ASN A 306 -2.27 0.21 -19.12
C ASN A 306 -2.99 -0.52 -17.95
N ASN A 307 -3.77 0.20 -17.13
CA ASN A 307 -4.57 -0.41 -16.08
C ASN A 307 -5.93 -0.81 -16.63
N PHE A 308 -6.48 -1.91 -16.10
CA PHE A 308 -7.86 -2.32 -16.32
C PHE A 308 -8.67 -2.00 -15.07
N ILE A 309 -9.66 -1.11 -15.16
CA ILE A 309 -10.48 -0.67 -14.03
C ILE A 309 -11.95 -0.88 -14.36
N ARG A 310 -12.67 -1.62 -13.51
CA ARG A 310 -14.10 -1.80 -13.70
C ARG A 310 -14.88 -1.92 -12.41
N GLU A 311 -16.20 -1.88 -12.56
CA GLU A 311 -17.13 -2.22 -11.48
C GLU A 311 -16.94 -1.30 -10.27
N VAL A 312 -16.75 0.00 -10.55
CA VAL A 312 -16.62 1.06 -9.56
C VAL A 312 -17.99 1.69 -9.33
N GLY A 313 -18.40 1.76 -8.07
CA GLY A 313 -19.72 2.25 -7.68
C GLY A 313 -20.85 1.23 -7.87
N ASN A 314 -21.99 1.54 -7.26
CA ASN A 314 -23.11 0.62 -7.03
C ASN A 314 -24.41 0.98 -7.75
N GLY A 315 -24.42 2.00 -8.60
CA GLY A 315 -25.64 2.46 -9.28
C GLY A 315 -26.47 3.46 -8.45
N GLY A 316 -25.87 4.10 -7.46
CA GLY A 316 -26.52 5.13 -6.62
C GLY A 316 -25.57 5.96 -5.75
N SER A 317 -24.36 5.45 -5.49
CA SER A 317 -23.29 6.14 -4.77
C SER A 317 -21.94 5.58 -5.20
N GLY A 318 -21.29 6.22 -6.16
CA GLY A 318 -19.97 5.83 -6.64
C GLY A 318 -19.12 7.05 -7.00
N PHE A 319 -17.89 6.78 -7.39
CA PHE A 319 -16.87 7.79 -7.71
C PHE A 319 -16.24 7.47 -9.07
N GLU A 320 -15.24 8.25 -9.45
CA GLU A 320 -14.59 8.12 -10.75
C GLU A 320 -13.73 6.85 -10.85
N GLY A 321 -13.50 6.37 -12.08
CA GLY A 321 -12.53 5.31 -12.32
C GLY A 321 -11.11 5.75 -11.92
N ILE A 322 -10.70 6.92 -12.39
CA ILE A 322 -9.43 7.58 -12.06
C ILE A 322 -9.71 9.02 -11.63
N SER A 323 -9.30 9.41 -10.42
CA SER A 323 -9.51 10.74 -9.86
C SER A 323 -8.19 11.39 -9.43
N ILE A 324 -7.80 12.47 -10.11
CA ILE A 324 -6.55 13.20 -9.89
C ILE A 324 -6.87 14.63 -9.46
N ASN A 325 -6.35 15.03 -8.30
CA ASN A 325 -6.73 16.31 -7.69
C ASN A 325 -5.53 17.06 -7.10
N ASN A 326 -5.44 18.35 -7.42
CA ASN A 326 -4.59 19.32 -6.74
C ASN A 326 -5.48 20.28 -5.93
N SER A 327 -5.48 20.15 -4.60
CA SER A 327 -6.48 20.74 -3.71
C SER A 327 -5.89 21.13 -2.36
N VAL A 328 -6.20 22.29 -1.78
CA VAL A 328 -5.68 22.84 -0.51
C VAL A 328 -4.52 23.82 -0.70
N ASN A 329 -3.26 23.37 -0.84
CA ASN A 329 -2.12 24.28 -0.99
C ASN A 329 -1.64 24.39 -2.45
N PRO A 330 -1.00 25.52 -2.82
CA PRO A 330 -0.44 25.65 -4.16
C PRO A 330 0.76 24.75 -4.41
N GLY A 331 0.50 23.58 -5.00
CA GLY A 331 1.51 22.61 -5.43
C GLY A 331 1.57 22.43 -6.95
N THR A 332 2.47 21.54 -7.36
CA THR A 332 2.59 21.09 -8.76
C THR A 332 2.07 19.66 -8.88
N LEU A 333 1.24 19.42 -9.91
CA LEU A 333 0.77 18.08 -10.25
C LEU A 333 1.08 17.79 -11.71
N ASN A 334 1.79 16.71 -12.00
CA ASN A 334 2.02 16.19 -13.34
C ASN A 334 1.40 14.79 -13.44
N ALA A 335 0.50 14.57 -14.40
CA ALA A 335 -0.13 13.28 -14.61
C ALA A 335 -0.10 12.87 -16.07
N THR A 336 0.43 11.67 -16.34
CA THR A 336 0.28 10.99 -17.63
C THR A 336 -0.66 9.81 -17.44
N ILE A 337 -1.84 9.87 -18.06
CA ILE A 337 -2.92 8.87 -17.94
C ILE A 337 -3.13 8.24 -19.31
N THR A 338 -2.56 7.07 -19.53
CA THR A 338 -2.50 6.48 -20.88
C THR A 338 -2.92 5.03 -20.95
N ASN A 339 -3.53 4.64 -22.07
CA ASN A 339 -3.79 3.23 -22.41
C ASN A 339 -4.60 2.45 -21.36
N ASN A 340 -5.36 3.13 -20.49
CA ASN A 340 -6.19 2.46 -19.50
C ASN A 340 -7.52 2.01 -20.12
N THR A 341 -8.07 0.91 -19.64
CA THR A 341 -9.42 0.46 -19.98
C THR A 341 -10.31 0.64 -18.76
N LEU A 342 -11.33 1.49 -18.89
CA LEU A 342 -12.31 1.77 -17.86
C LEU A 342 -13.67 1.30 -18.33
N ASP A 343 -14.31 0.42 -17.55
CA ASP A 343 -15.60 -0.16 -17.90
C ASP A 343 -16.53 -0.22 -16.68
N GLN A 344 -17.83 0.01 -16.86
CA GLN A 344 -18.81 -0.08 -15.76
C GLN A 344 -18.47 0.84 -14.58
N ILE A 345 -18.17 2.11 -14.87
CA ILE A 345 -18.02 3.16 -13.87
C ILE A 345 -19.40 3.79 -13.67
N ARG A 346 -20.14 3.36 -12.65
CA ARG A 346 -21.61 3.44 -12.68
C ARG A 346 -22.21 4.79 -12.36
N ASP A 347 -21.54 5.56 -11.52
CA ASP A 347 -22.15 6.70 -10.84
C ASP A 347 -21.42 8.02 -11.09
N ASP A 348 -20.29 7.98 -11.80
CA ASP A 348 -19.48 9.16 -12.12
C ASP A 348 -18.71 8.95 -13.43
N ARG A 349 -17.71 9.80 -13.68
CA ARG A 349 -16.84 9.83 -14.84
C ARG A 349 -15.82 8.70 -14.84
N GLY A 350 -15.32 8.34 -16.01
CA GLY A 350 -14.15 7.48 -16.09
C GLY A 350 -12.91 8.18 -15.55
N ILE A 351 -12.59 9.37 -16.06
CA ILE A 351 -11.38 10.12 -15.68
C ILE A 351 -11.74 11.54 -15.24
N LEU A 352 -11.31 11.91 -14.03
CA LEU A 352 -11.32 13.29 -13.53
C LEU A 352 -9.90 13.76 -13.28
N THR A 353 -9.54 14.90 -13.87
CA THR A 353 -8.35 15.66 -13.45
C THR A 353 -8.73 17.08 -13.11
N GLN A 354 -8.49 17.50 -11.86
CA GLN A 354 -8.90 18.81 -11.41
C GLN A 354 -7.84 19.54 -10.57
N MET A 355 -7.93 20.86 -10.63
CA MET A 355 -7.19 21.78 -9.77
C MET A 355 -8.15 22.81 -9.19
N ILE A 356 -8.26 22.81 -7.86
CA ILE A 356 -9.24 23.63 -7.14
C ILE A 356 -8.59 24.88 -6.54
N VAL A 357 -7.29 24.81 -6.25
CA VAL A 357 -6.51 25.89 -5.63
C VAL A 357 -5.51 26.48 -6.62
N ASN A 358 -4.86 27.59 -6.25
CA ASN A 358 -3.74 28.12 -7.05
C ASN A 358 -2.64 27.04 -7.16
N GLY A 359 -1.80 27.08 -8.19
CA GLY A 359 -0.79 26.04 -8.43
C GLY A 359 -0.61 25.77 -9.92
N THR A 360 0.05 24.65 -10.23
CA THR A 360 0.19 24.18 -11.62
C THR A 360 -0.23 22.72 -11.72
N THR A 361 -1.12 22.42 -12.65
CA THR A 361 -1.43 21.05 -13.07
C THR A 361 -1.05 20.90 -14.54
N CYS A 362 -0.27 19.88 -14.87
CA CYS A 362 -0.04 19.41 -16.23
C CYS A 362 -0.61 18.01 -16.38
N ALA A 363 -1.45 17.79 -17.39
CA ALA A 363 -1.99 16.48 -17.71
C ALA A 363 -1.77 16.07 -19.17
N ASN A 364 -1.48 14.79 -19.37
CA ASN A 364 -1.50 14.12 -20.65
C ASN A 364 -2.44 12.91 -20.58
N ILE A 365 -3.57 12.98 -21.30
CA ILE A 365 -4.63 11.96 -21.25
C ILE A 365 -4.87 11.43 -22.66
N SER A 366 -4.43 10.21 -22.97
CA SER A 366 -4.55 9.63 -24.32
C SER A 366 -4.57 8.10 -24.33
N GLY A 367 -5.11 7.50 -25.40
CA GLY A 367 -5.16 6.06 -25.60
C GLY A 367 -6.11 5.30 -24.66
N ASN A 368 -6.88 5.99 -23.82
CA ASN A 368 -7.79 5.33 -22.89
C ASN A 368 -9.05 4.84 -23.61
N THR A 369 -9.57 3.69 -23.18
CA THR A 369 -10.85 3.13 -23.64
C THR A 369 -11.86 3.22 -22.51
N LEU A 370 -12.98 3.92 -22.74
CA LEU A 370 -14.01 4.17 -21.74
C LEU A 370 -15.34 3.61 -22.25
N THR A 371 -15.94 2.68 -21.49
CA THR A 371 -17.23 2.06 -21.83
C THR A 371 -18.15 2.01 -20.62
N ASN A 372 -19.45 2.14 -20.84
CA ASN A 372 -20.46 2.05 -19.78
C ASN A 372 -20.17 2.98 -18.57
N ILE A 373 -19.85 4.24 -18.87
CA ILE A 373 -19.64 5.28 -17.86
C ILE A 373 -20.99 5.94 -17.56
N GLY A 374 -21.34 6.05 -16.29
CA GLY A 374 -22.63 6.57 -15.84
C GLY A 374 -22.69 8.09 -15.68
N GLY A 375 -21.53 8.76 -15.64
CA GLY A 375 -21.43 10.22 -15.63
C GLY A 375 -21.93 10.87 -16.93
N SER A 376 -22.16 12.19 -16.88
CA SER A 376 -22.52 12.99 -18.07
C SER A 376 -21.40 13.11 -19.11
N ASP A 377 -20.18 12.78 -18.68
CA ASP A 377 -18.95 12.86 -19.44
C ASP A 377 -18.05 11.70 -19.03
N ASP A 378 -17.34 11.13 -20.01
CA ASP A 378 -16.36 10.07 -19.76
C ASP A 378 -15.09 10.66 -19.14
N ILE A 379 -14.68 11.84 -19.61
CA ILE A 379 -13.48 12.56 -19.18
C ILE A 379 -13.83 14.01 -18.81
N PHE A 380 -13.45 14.44 -17.61
CA PHE A 380 -13.60 15.81 -17.16
C PHE A 380 -12.27 16.42 -16.72
N VAL A 381 -11.97 17.60 -17.27
CA VAL A 381 -10.86 18.44 -16.80
C VAL A 381 -11.37 19.73 -16.21
N ARG A 382 -10.93 20.06 -14.99
CA ARG A 382 -11.45 21.23 -14.27
C ARG A 382 -10.34 22.10 -13.73
N ARG A 383 -10.43 23.40 -14.04
CA ARG A 383 -9.65 24.45 -13.39
C ARG A 383 -10.55 25.44 -12.68
N THR A 384 -10.38 25.58 -11.37
CA THR A 384 -10.98 26.68 -10.61
C THR A 384 -10.01 27.84 -10.44
N ASN A 385 -8.71 27.56 -10.20
CA ASN A 385 -7.65 28.54 -9.93
C ASN A 385 -6.33 28.09 -10.58
N GLY A 386 -5.26 28.89 -10.53
CA GLY A 386 -3.92 28.51 -11.00
C GLY A 386 -3.75 28.30 -12.51
N THR A 387 -2.73 27.53 -12.90
CA THR A 387 -2.41 27.16 -14.29
C THR A 387 -2.74 25.69 -14.55
N PHE A 388 -3.64 25.40 -15.50
CA PHE A 388 -3.94 24.04 -15.94
C PHE A 388 -3.50 23.88 -17.39
N ASN A 389 -2.46 23.06 -17.60
CA ASN A 389 -1.88 22.73 -18.88
C ASN A 389 -2.35 21.33 -19.31
N LEU A 390 -2.84 21.22 -20.53
CA LEU A 390 -3.23 19.97 -21.14
C LEU A 390 -2.51 19.80 -22.47
N THR A 391 -1.86 18.65 -22.65
CA THR A 391 -1.10 18.35 -23.86
C THR A 391 -1.98 18.18 -25.10
N GLN A 392 -3.26 17.81 -24.92
CA GLN A 392 -4.23 17.69 -26.01
C GLN A 392 -4.53 19.06 -26.65
N LEU A 393 -4.90 19.06 -27.94
CA LEU A 393 -5.08 20.29 -28.72
C LEU A 393 -6.37 21.06 -28.40
N SER A 394 -7.38 20.38 -27.88
CA SER A 394 -8.70 20.91 -27.52
C SER A 394 -9.49 19.86 -26.74
N VAL A 395 -10.67 20.23 -26.20
CA VAL A 395 -11.61 19.27 -25.60
C VAL A 395 -12.07 18.21 -26.59
N ALA A 396 -12.36 18.59 -27.84
CA ALA A 396 -12.76 17.63 -28.88
C ALA A 396 -11.60 16.67 -29.23
N ASN A 397 -10.36 17.18 -29.26
CA ASN A 397 -9.19 16.35 -29.44
C ASN A 397 -8.98 15.38 -28.26
N LEU A 398 -9.24 15.82 -27.01
CA LEU A 398 -9.18 14.97 -25.81
C LEU A 398 -10.10 13.75 -25.95
N GLY A 399 -11.34 13.92 -26.41
CA GLY A 399 -12.22 12.79 -26.70
C GLY A 399 -11.70 11.88 -27.83
N THR A 400 -11.22 12.49 -28.92
CA THR A 400 -10.71 11.75 -30.10
C THR A 400 -9.52 10.87 -29.76
N VAL A 401 -8.53 11.38 -29.02
CA VAL A 401 -7.33 10.59 -28.64
C VAL A 401 -7.61 9.55 -27.56
N ASN A 402 -8.82 9.53 -26.99
CA ASN A 402 -9.29 8.53 -26.04
C ASN A 402 -10.47 7.73 -26.63
N ASN A 403 -10.28 7.24 -27.87
CA ASN A 403 -11.19 6.32 -28.54
C ASN A 403 -12.64 6.81 -28.66
N GLY A 404 -12.83 8.12 -28.81
CA GLY A 404 -14.15 8.73 -28.99
C GLY A 404 -14.90 9.01 -27.69
N ALA A 405 -14.22 8.96 -26.54
CA ALA A 405 -14.79 9.33 -25.25
C ALA A 405 -15.40 10.74 -25.28
N THR A 406 -16.53 10.91 -24.59
CA THR A 406 -17.13 12.21 -24.33
C THR A 406 -16.26 12.98 -23.33
N ALA A 407 -15.82 14.18 -23.72
CA ALA A 407 -14.93 14.99 -22.91
C ALA A 407 -15.52 16.38 -22.66
N THR A 408 -15.37 16.87 -21.44
CA THR A 408 -15.78 18.24 -21.07
C THR A 408 -14.67 18.94 -20.29
N SER A 409 -14.73 20.28 -20.27
CA SER A 409 -13.82 21.10 -19.49
C SER A 409 -14.54 22.23 -18.76
N PHE A 410 -14.05 22.58 -17.57
CA PHE A 410 -14.51 23.75 -16.82
C PHE A 410 -13.35 24.69 -16.48
N GLY A 411 -13.57 26.00 -16.63
CA GLY A 411 -12.55 27.02 -16.48
C GLY A 411 -11.66 27.19 -17.72
N THR A 412 -10.64 28.04 -17.66
CA THR A 412 -9.69 28.20 -18.77
C THR A 412 -8.63 27.10 -18.72
N ILE A 413 -8.58 26.26 -19.74
CA ILE A 413 -7.55 25.21 -19.87
C ILE A 413 -6.58 25.62 -20.97
N ASN A 414 -5.27 25.52 -20.69
CA ASN A 414 -4.23 25.78 -21.68
C ASN A 414 -3.96 24.49 -22.46
N PHE A 415 -4.64 24.34 -23.60
CA PHE A 415 -4.43 23.23 -24.53
C PHE A 415 -3.13 23.38 -25.33
N ASN A 416 -2.69 22.29 -25.96
CA ASN A 416 -1.45 22.21 -26.73
C ASN A 416 -0.23 22.66 -25.90
N SER A 417 -0.25 22.32 -24.61
CA SER A 417 0.92 22.53 -23.77
C SER A 417 2.02 21.54 -24.15
N GLY A 418 3.28 21.90 -23.89
CA GLY A 418 4.39 20.96 -23.98
C GLY A 418 4.21 19.73 -23.09
N ALA A 419 5.09 18.75 -23.25
CA ALA A 419 5.05 17.50 -22.49
C ALA A 419 5.07 17.77 -20.97
N CYS A 420 4.23 17.03 -20.24
CA CYS A 420 4.28 17.03 -18.78
C CYS A 420 5.51 16.25 -18.29
N ALA A 421 5.99 16.58 -17.08
CA ALA A 421 6.99 15.73 -16.44
C ALA A 421 6.43 14.32 -16.22
N THR A 422 7.26 13.31 -16.43
CA THR A 422 6.95 11.90 -16.17
C THR A 422 7.88 11.38 -15.07
N PRO A 423 7.46 10.35 -14.31
CA PRO A 423 8.31 9.66 -13.34
C PRO A 423 9.65 9.17 -13.91
#